data_AF-A0A6B0YEY1-F1
#
_entry.id   AF-A0A6B0YEY1-F1
#
_cell.length_a   1.000
_cell.length_b   1.000
_cell.length_c   1.000
_cell.angle_alpha   90.00
_cell.angle_beta   90.00
_cell.angle_gamma   90.00
#
_symmetry.space_group_name_H-M   'P 1'
#
loop_
_entity.id
_entity.type
_entity.pdbx_description
1 polymer ?
#
loop_
_entity_poly.entity_id
_entity_poly.type
_entity_poly.pdbx_seq_one_letter_code
_entity_poly.pdbx_strand_id
1 'polypeptide(L)'
;MDDDCASVDELLSGYLDGELTQKDRQRVDRHIEGCSKCTARLRELESISTSVGKLRADMNQEDREQWRKVMDNALERTASGIGWVLVVGAVFVLVGYAGYEFLLADVEPPLVKWAVGALYLGLAVLLLSVLRQRLKARKTDRYKDVEI
;
A
#
# COMPACT_ATOMS: atom_id res chain seq x y z
N MET A 1 -29.07 -2.81 -50.28
CA MET A 1 -27.90 -3.55 -49.74
C MET A 1 -26.98 -2.63 -48.92
N ASP A 2 -26.96 -1.32 -49.15
CA ASP A 2 -26.18 -0.37 -48.33
C ASP A 2 -26.83 0.04 -47.00
N ASP A 3 -28.18 0.09 -46.93
CA ASP A 3 -28.91 0.55 -45.75
C ASP A 3 -28.75 -0.38 -44.52
N ASP A 4 -28.67 -1.70 -44.75
CA ASP A 4 -28.45 -2.69 -43.69
C ASP A 4 -27.00 -2.63 -43.16
N CYS A 5 -26.01 -2.41 -44.04
CA CYS A 5 -24.61 -2.21 -43.64
C CYS A 5 -24.44 -0.98 -42.74
N ALA A 6 -25.11 0.14 -43.06
CA ALA A 6 -25.03 1.35 -42.25
C ALA A 6 -25.58 1.11 -40.84
N SER A 7 -26.72 0.41 -40.73
CA SER A 7 -27.32 0.07 -39.45
C SER A 7 -26.47 -0.90 -38.61
N VAL A 8 -25.72 -1.79 -39.25
CA VAL A 8 -24.83 -2.75 -38.56
C VAL A 8 -23.54 -2.08 -38.13
N ASP A 9 -23.00 -1.15 -38.92
CA ASP A 9 -21.78 -0.40 -38.60
C ASP A 9 -21.92 0.36 -37.27
N GLU A 10 -23.07 1.00 -37.04
CA GLU A 10 -23.39 1.67 -35.77
C GLU A 10 -23.42 0.71 -34.56
N LEU A 11 -23.74 -0.57 -34.80
CA LEU A 11 -23.84 -1.60 -33.76
C LEU A 11 -22.51 -2.30 -33.47
N LEU A 12 -21.47 -2.16 -34.32
CA LEU A 12 -20.22 -2.91 -34.18
C LEU A 12 -19.46 -2.59 -32.88
N SER A 13 -19.45 -1.34 -32.42
CA SER A 13 -18.79 -0.97 -31.16
C SER A 13 -19.50 -1.64 -29.97
N GLY A 14 -20.82 -1.53 -29.89
CA GLY A 14 -21.60 -2.19 -28.83
C GLY A 14 -21.52 -3.72 -28.91
N TYR A 15 -21.35 -4.28 -30.11
CA TYR A 15 -21.14 -5.71 -30.30
C TYR A 15 -19.81 -6.17 -29.67
N LEU A 16 -18.74 -5.41 -29.91
CA LEU A 16 -17.40 -5.65 -29.36
C LEU A 16 -17.36 -5.53 -27.83
N ASP A 17 -18.03 -4.51 -27.29
CA ASP A 17 -18.09 -4.25 -25.84
C ASP A 17 -19.11 -5.14 -25.10
N GLY A 18 -19.93 -5.90 -25.85
CA GLY A 18 -20.93 -6.81 -25.28
C GLY A 18 -22.20 -6.14 -24.76
N GLU A 19 -22.45 -4.89 -25.16
CA GLU A 19 -23.55 -4.05 -24.67
C GLU A 19 -24.85 -4.19 -25.49
N LEU A 20 -24.83 -4.93 -26.61
CA LEU A 20 -26.01 -5.11 -27.44
C LEU A 20 -27.08 -6.00 -26.79
N THR A 21 -28.34 -5.68 -27.09
CA THR A 21 -29.47 -6.58 -26.82
C THR A 21 -29.32 -7.89 -27.62
N GLN A 22 -29.93 -8.98 -27.15
CA GLN A 22 -29.93 -10.26 -27.89
C GLN A 22 -30.40 -10.12 -29.34
N LYS A 23 -31.39 -9.25 -29.58
CA LYS A 23 -31.95 -8.98 -30.90
C LYS A 23 -30.92 -8.32 -31.82
N ASP A 24 -30.24 -7.29 -31.32
CA ASP A 24 -29.26 -6.55 -32.13
C ASP A 24 -27.98 -7.35 -32.34
N ARG A 25 -27.56 -8.13 -31.34
CA ARG A 25 -26.45 -9.08 -31.48
C ARG A 25 -26.71 -10.10 -32.59
N GLN A 26 -27.89 -10.74 -32.61
CA GLN A 26 -28.27 -11.65 -33.70
C GLN A 26 -28.32 -10.99 -35.08
N ARG A 27 -28.68 -9.70 -35.15
CA ARG A 27 -28.65 -8.94 -36.41
C ARG A 27 -27.23 -8.76 -36.91
N VAL A 28 -26.31 -8.36 -36.02
CA VAL A 28 -24.88 -8.23 -36.34
C VAL A 28 -24.30 -9.58 -36.77
N ASP A 29 -24.54 -10.65 -35.99
CA ASP A 29 -24.06 -12.02 -36.28
C ASP A 29 -24.46 -12.48 -37.68
N ARG A 30 -25.74 -12.35 -38.01
CA ARG A 30 -26.26 -12.75 -39.33
C ARG A 30 -25.66 -11.92 -40.47
N HIS A 31 -25.41 -10.64 -40.22
CA HIS A 31 -24.91 -9.74 -41.26
C HIS A 31 -23.42 -9.99 -41.54
N ILE A 32 -22.60 -10.21 -40.51
CA ILE A 32 -21.16 -10.45 -40.69
C ILE A 32 -20.86 -11.80 -41.37
N GLU A 33 -21.75 -12.80 -41.25
CA GLU A 33 -21.64 -14.07 -42.00
C GLU A 33 -21.65 -13.87 -43.53
N GLY A 34 -22.38 -12.85 -44.02
CA GLY A 34 -22.55 -12.58 -45.45
C GLY A 34 -21.82 -11.34 -45.96
N CYS A 35 -21.33 -10.46 -45.08
CA CYS A 35 -20.77 -9.15 -45.45
C CYS A 35 -19.28 -9.04 -45.10
N SER A 36 -18.43 -9.07 -46.12
CA SER A 36 -16.98 -8.91 -45.98
C SER A 36 -16.59 -7.51 -45.50
N LYS A 37 -17.35 -6.47 -45.85
CA LYS A 37 -17.11 -5.07 -45.43
C LYS A 37 -17.27 -4.89 -43.92
N CYS A 38 -18.39 -5.33 -43.36
CA CYS A 38 -18.64 -5.23 -41.92
C CYS A 38 -17.70 -6.14 -41.11
N THR A 39 -17.35 -7.32 -41.64
CA THR A 39 -16.32 -8.19 -41.03
C THR A 39 -14.95 -7.52 -40.97
N ALA A 40 -14.54 -6.85 -42.05
CA ALA A 40 -13.28 -6.11 -42.07
C ALA A 40 -13.29 -4.96 -41.05
N ARG A 41 -14.41 -4.24 -40.93
CA ARG A 41 -14.55 -3.13 -40.00
C ARG A 41 -14.53 -3.56 -38.53
N LEU A 42 -15.17 -4.69 -38.22
CA LEU A 42 -15.12 -5.29 -36.88
C LEU A 42 -13.68 -5.63 -36.46
N ARG A 43 -12.89 -6.24 -37.36
CA ARG A 43 -11.47 -6.56 -37.10
C ARG A 43 -10.61 -5.32 -36.86
N GLU A 44 -10.91 -4.23 -37.55
CA GLU A 44 -10.21 -2.96 -37.35
C GLU A 44 -10.48 -2.40 -35.94
N LEU A 45 -11.74 -2.41 -35.50
CA LEU A 45 -12.13 -2.00 -34.14
C LEU A 45 -11.50 -2.90 -33.06
N GLU A 46 -11.48 -4.22 -33.28
CA GLU A 46 -10.78 -5.18 -32.40
C GLU A 46 -9.29 -4.86 -32.25
N SER A 47 -8.62 -4.49 -33.35
CA SER A 47 -7.18 -4.17 -33.33
C SER A 47 -6.87 -2.91 -32.51
N ILE A 48 -7.74 -1.89 -32.58
CA ILE A 48 -7.61 -0.65 -31.81
C ILE A 48 -7.88 -0.94 -30.32
N SER A 49 -8.96 -1.63 -29.99
CA SER A 49 -9.30 -1.97 -28.60
C SER A 49 -8.20 -2.77 -27.91
N THR A 50 -7.59 -3.73 -28.63
CA THR A 50 -6.47 -4.53 -28.14
C THR A 50 -5.23 -3.67 -27.87
N SER A 51 -4.92 -2.73 -28.77
CA SER A 51 -3.77 -1.84 -28.62
C SER A 51 -3.94 -0.89 -27.44
N VAL A 52 -5.13 -0.31 -27.26
CA VAL A 52 -5.46 0.52 -26.09
C VAL A 52 -5.45 -0.31 -24.80
N GLY A 53 -5.96 -1.55 -24.85
CA GLY A 53 -5.93 -2.48 -23.72
C GLY A 53 -4.52 -2.78 -23.22
N LYS A 54 -3.56 -2.98 -24.13
CA LYS A 54 -2.15 -3.19 -23.78
C LYS A 54 -1.54 -1.96 -23.11
N LEU A 55 -1.72 -0.78 -23.67
CA LEU A 55 -1.22 0.47 -23.07
C LEU A 55 -1.78 0.69 -21.67
N ARG A 56 -3.08 0.43 -21.46
CA ARG A 56 -3.70 0.50 -20.12
C ARG A 56 -3.12 -0.53 -19.16
N ALA A 57 -2.85 -1.76 -19.62
CA ALA A 57 -2.27 -2.81 -18.79
C ALA A 57 -0.85 -2.45 -18.33
N ASP A 58 -0.03 -1.94 -19.24
CA ASP A 58 1.35 -1.50 -18.96
C ASP A 58 1.36 -0.34 -17.94
N MET A 59 0.53 0.69 -18.16
CA MET A 59 0.37 1.81 -17.21
C MET A 59 -0.06 1.33 -15.81
N ASN A 60 -0.98 0.36 -15.75
CA ASN A 60 -1.44 -0.21 -14.48
C ASN A 60 -0.33 -0.96 -13.73
N GLN A 61 0.68 -1.51 -14.42
CA GLN A 61 1.79 -2.20 -13.79
C GLN A 61 2.78 -1.20 -13.18
N GLU A 62 3.15 -0.16 -13.94
CA GLU A 62 4.08 0.89 -13.50
C GLU A 62 3.53 1.68 -12.30
N ASP A 63 2.25 2.09 -12.37
CA ASP A 63 1.62 2.82 -11.26
C ASP A 63 1.55 1.96 -9.99
N ARG A 64 1.20 0.67 -10.09
CA ARG A 64 1.14 -0.22 -8.93
C ARG A 64 2.51 -0.41 -8.27
N GLU A 65 3.56 -0.56 -9.06
CA GLU A 65 4.93 -0.67 -8.54
C GLU A 65 5.42 0.63 -7.91
N GLN A 66 5.07 1.78 -8.49
CA GLN A 66 5.43 3.09 -7.96
C GLN A 66 4.70 3.39 -6.64
N TRP A 67 3.39 3.12 -6.56
CA TRP A 67 2.60 3.27 -5.33
C TRP A 67 3.10 2.35 -4.21
N ARG A 68 3.53 1.11 -4.53
CA ARG A 68 4.14 0.19 -3.55
C ARG A 68 5.43 0.77 -2.97
N LYS A 69 6.33 1.29 -3.82
CA LYS A 69 7.59 1.94 -3.38
C LYS A 69 7.36 3.16 -2.49
N VAL A 70 6.28 3.92 -2.72
CA VAL A 70 5.94 5.08 -1.89
C VAL A 70 5.37 4.65 -0.54
N MET A 71 4.46 3.67 -0.52
CA MET A 71 3.82 3.19 0.71
C MET A 71 4.83 2.54 1.67
N ASP A 72 5.71 1.70 1.16
CA ASP A 72 6.73 1.00 1.97
C ASP A 72 7.74 1.99 2.58
N ASN A 73 8.15 3.02 1.84
CA ASN A 73 9.11 4.00 2.35
C ASN A 73 8.49 5.03 3.30
N ALA A 74 7.21 5.37 3.16
CA ALA A 74 6.54 6.39 3.97
C ALA A 74 6.12 5.87 5.34
N LEU A 75 5.67 4.61 5.42
CA LEU A 75 5.21 4.01 6.69
C LEU A 75 6.36 3.51 7.56
N GLU A 76 7.43 2.94 6.98
CA GLU A 76 8.48 2.31 7.77
C GLU A 76 9.45 3.31 8.42
N ARG A 77 9.73 4.46 7.79
CA ARG A 77 10.83 5.34 8.22
C ARG A 77 10.46 6.40 9.27
N THR A 78 9.19 6.79 9.37
CA THR A 78 8.75 7.93 10.20
C THR A 78 7.91 7.50 11.41
N ALA A 79 7.01 6.53 11.25
CA ALA A 79 6.16 6.06 12.35
C ALA A 79 6.94 5.35 13.47
N SER A 80 7.97 4.57 13.10
CA SER A 80 8.74 3.75 14.05
C SER A 80 9.73 4.54 14.93
N GLY A 81 10.09 5.77 14.55
CA GLY A 81 11.07 6.58 15.28
C GLY A 81 10.43 7.53 16.30
N ILE A 82 9.37 8.24 15.89
CA ILE A 82 8.73 9.28 16.69
C ILE A 82 7.99 8.66 17.87
N GLY A 83 7.27 7.55 17.65
CA GLY A 83 6.55 6.85 18.72
C GLY A 83 7.48 6.38 19.85
N TRP A 84 8.68 5.91 19.50
CA TRP A 84 9.62 5.39 20.50
C TRP A 84 10.29 6.52 21.32
N VAL A 85 10.57 7.68 20.68
CA VAL A 85 11.07 8.86 21.38
C VAL A 85 10.05 9.39 22.39
N LEU A 86 8.77 9.44 22.01
CA LEU A 86 7.70 9.86 22.92
C LEU A 86 7.54 8.90 24.10
N VAL A 87 7.54 7.58 23.86
CA VAL A 87 7.44 6.57 24.91
C VAL A 87 8.61 6.65 25.88
N VAL A 88 9.84 6.74 25.37
CA VAL A 88 11.02 6.84 26.24
C VAL A 88 11.07 8.16 26.99
N GLY A 89 10.77 9.27 26.33
CA GLY A 89 10.65 10.57 26.99
C GLY A 89 9.62 10.55 28.12
N ALA A 90 8.43 9.99 27.87
CA ALA A 90 7.38 9.86 28.88
C ALA A 90 7.80 8.98 30.06
N VAL A 91 8.46 7.85 29.81
CA VAL A 91 8.94 6.98 30.89
C VAL A 91 10.02 7.67 31.72
N PHE A 92 10.96 8.40 31.11
CA PHE A 92 11.97 9.16 31.85
C PHE A 92 11.33 10.21 32.77
N VAL A 93 10.31 10.93 32.28
CA VAL A 93 9.58 11.92 33.08
C VAL A 93 8.84 11.25 34.24
N LEU A 94 8.14 10.14 34.00
CA LEU A 94 7.41 9.41 35.04
C LEU A 94 8.34 8.84 36.11
N VAL A 95 9.47 8.25 35.71
CA VAL A 95 10.49 7.74 36.63
C VAL A 95 11.11 8.87 37.44
N GLY A 96 11.43 10.01 36.80
CA GLY A 96 11.97 11.18 37.49
C GLY A 96 10.99 11.79 38.49
N TYR A 97 9.72 11.90 38.11
CA TYR A 97 8.66 12.43 38.97
C TYR A 97 8.40 11.50 40.17
N ALA A 98 8.28 10.19 39.93
CA ALA A 98 8.07 9.22 41.01
C ALA A 98 9.30 9.11 41.93
N GLY A 99 10.51 9.22 41.39
CA GLY A 99 11.73 9.32 42.18
C GLY A 99 11.80 10.59 43.02
N TYR A 100 11.38 11.74 42.47
CA TYR A 100 11.32 13.02 43.17
C TYR A 100 10.35 12.96 44.36
N GLU A 101 9.13 12.48 44.14
CA GLU A 101 8.12 12.32 45.22
C GLU A 101 8.61 11.37 46.31
N PHE A 102 9.27 10.28 45.92
CA PHE A 102 9.79 9.27 46.84
C PHE A 102 11.02 9.73 47.64
N LEU A 103 11.85 10.64 47.11
CA LEU A 103 12.98 11.24 47.83
C LEU A 103 12.54 12.25 48.90
N LEU A 104 11.40 12.91 48.68
CA LEU A 104 10.80 13.87 49.63
C LEU A 104 9.88 13.20 50.65
N ALA A 105 9.44 11.97 50.40
CA ALA A 105 8.63 11.21 51.34
C ALA A 105 9.50 10.58 52.46
N ASP A 106 9.16 10.88 53.71
CA ASP A 106 9.72 10.22 54.90
C ASP A 106 9.15 8.79 55.04
N VAL A 107 9.68 7.88 54.24
CA VAL A 107 9.34 6.44 54.28
C VAL A 107 10.26 5.73 55.28
N GLU A 108 9.72 5.32 56.43
CA GLU A 108 10.47 4.79 57.59
C GLU A 108 11.00 3.34 57.52
N PRO A 109 10.77 2.53 56.46
CA PRO A 109 11.66 1.39 56.20
C PRO A 109 12.70 1.68 55.11
N PRO A 110 14.01 1.73 55.44
CA PRO A 110 15.08 2.00 54.47
C PRO A 110 15.21 0.90 53.40
N LEU A 111 14.79 -0.34 53.69
CA LEU A 111 14.80 -1.45 52.74
C LEU A 111 13.89 -1.19 51.52
N VAL A 112 12.73 -0.56 51.74
CA VAL A 112 11.78 -0.24 50.67
C VAL A 112 12.40 0.79 49.71
N LYS A 113 13.20 1.72 50.22
CA LYS A 113 13.93 2.69 49.37
C LYS A 113 14.89 2.01 48.42
N TRP A 114 15.66 1.03 48.90
CA TRP A 114 16.59 0.28 48.06
C TRP A 114 15.88 -0.66 47.07
N ALA A 115 14.79 -1.31 47.49
CA ALA A 115 14.00 -2.19 46.61
C ALA A 115 13.35 -1.42 45.45
N VAL A 116 12.78 -0.25 45.74
CA VAL A 116 12.18 0.64 44.73
C VAL A 116 13.26 1.20 43.81
N GLY A 117 14.41 1.62 44.36
CA GLY A 117 15.56 2.07 43.56
C GLY A 117 16.07 0.98 42.60
N ALA A 118 16.20 -0.26 43.06
CA ALA A 118 16.61 -1.39 42.23
C ALA A 118 15.60 -1.70 41.12
N LEU A 119 14.29 -1.56 41.39
CA LEU A 119 13.22 -1.72 40.41
C LEU A 119 13.33 -0.68 39.29
N TYR A 120 13.49 0.61 39.64
CA TYR A 120 13.64 1.69 38.67
C TYR A 120 14.92 1.54 37.84
N LEU A 121 16.02 1.16 38.48
CA LEU A 121 17.30 0.91 37.81
C LEU A 121 17.18 -0.27 36.83
N GLY A 122 16.50 -1.35 37.23
CA GLY A 122 16.20 -2.49 36.36
C GLY A 122 15.37 -2.10 35.13
N LEU A 123 14.31 -1.30 35.34
CA LEU A 123 13.48 -0.78 34.25
C LEU A 123 14.30 0.09 33.28
N ALA A 124 15.15 0.98 33.82
CA ALA A 124 16.03 1.84 33.01
C ALA A 124 17.03 1.01 32.19
N VAL A 125 17.64 -0.04 32.77
CA VAL A 125 18.57 -0.92 32.06
C VAL A 125 17.87 -1.68 30.92
N LEU A 126 16.66 -2.20 31.16
CA LEU A 126 15.87 -2.87 30.13
C LEU A 126 15.50 -1.91 28.98
N LEU A 127 15.06 -0.70 29.30
CA LEU A 127 14.74 0.31 28.30
C LEU A 127 15.96 0.74 27.48
N LEU A 128 17.12 0.92 28.12
CA LEU A 128 18.37 1.23 27.43
C LEU A 128 18.89 0.06 26.58
N SER A 129 18.64 -1.18 26.99
CA SER A 129 18.96 -2.38 26.20
C SER A 129 18.15 -2.41 24.91
N VAL A 130 16.82 -2.23 25.02
CA VAL A 130 15.93 -2.15 23.85
C VAL A 130 16.26 -0.95 22.98
N LEU A 131 16.60 0.22 23.56
CA LEU A 131 17.04 1.39 22.81
C LEU A 131 18.28 1.08 21.98
N ARG A 132 19.30 0.48 22.60
CA ARG A 132 20.54 0.11 21.91
C ARG A 132 20.30 -0.90 20.81
N GLN A 133 19.47 -1.91 21.04
CA GLN A 133 19.10 -2.91 20.04
C GLN A 133 18.41 -2.25 18.84
N ARG A 134 17.45 -1.36 19.07
CA ARG A 134 16.78 -0.59 18.01
C ARG A 134 17.73 0.33 17.26
N LEU A 135 18.60 1.07 17.96
CA LEU A 135 19.59 1.96 17.32
C LEU A 135 20.61 1.18 16.49
N LYS A 136 21.06 0.02 16.99
CA LYS A 136 21.99 -0.86 16.27
C LYS A 136 21.31 -1.50 15.06
N ALA A 137 20.08 -2.00 15.20
CA ALA A 137 19.30 -2.51 14.07
C ALA A 137 19.14 -1.45 12.98
N ARG A 138 18.86 -0.20 13.35
CA ARG A 138 18.76 0.93 12.39
C ARG A 138 20.07 1.24 11.67
N LYS A 139 21.23 0.98 12.29
CA LYS A 139 22.56 1.16 11.69
C LYS A 139 23.06 -0.07 10.92
N THR A 140 22.52 -1.26 11.18
CA THR A 140 23.00 -2.54 10.62
C THR A 140 22.05 -3.12 9.59
N ASP A 141 21.08 -2.34 9.12
CA ASP A 141 20.18 -2.78 8.06
C ASP A 141 20.94 -2.79 6.72
N ARG A 142 21.54 -3.94 6.45
CA ARG A 142 22.36 -4.28 5.28
C ARG A 142 21.51 -4.76 4.08
N TYR A 143 20.19 -4.64 4.15
CA TYR A 143 19.29 -5.01 3.03
C TYR A 143 18.70 -3.80 2.30
N LYS A 144 19.26 -2.61 2.52
CA LYS A 144 18.86 -1.40 1.81
C LYS A 144 19.31 -1.34 0.34
N ASP A 145 20.21 -2.24 -0.08
CA ASP A 145 20.84 -2.24 -1.40
C ASP A 145 20.71 -3.59 -2.13
N VAL A 146 19.58 -4.30 -1.98
CA VAL A 146 19.33 -5.50 -2.81
C VAL A 146 18.07 -5.27 -3.64
N GLU A 147 18.27 -4.72 -4.84
CA GLU A 147 17.30 -4.77 -5.94
C GLU A 147 17.09 -6.24 -6.33
N ILE A 148 15.82 -6.65 -6.45
CA ILE A 148 15.39 -7.89 -7.10
C ILE A 148 14.71 -7.48 -8.40
#